data_AF-A0A078KI68-F1
#
_entry.id   AF-A0A078KI68-F1
#
_cell.length_a   1.000
_cell.length_b   1.000
_cell.length_c   1.000
_cell.angle_alpha   90.00
_cell.angle_beta   90.00
_cell.angle_gamma   90.00
#
_symmetry.space_group_name_H-M   'P 1'
#
loop_
_entity.id
_entity.type
_entity.pdbx_description
1 polymer ?
#
loop_
_entity_poly.entity_id
_entity_poly.type
_entity_poly.pdbx_seq_one_letter_code
_entity_poly.pdbx_strand_id
1 'polypeptide(L)'
;MIPHLVYRPIEKVTGTDFSKVDKVTLGAGWNGQTIKLEDKNAIKECVDAFKDAKARKSFDQRKLTGIGLCVFLYQKGRNALVFDVSDGKVLMIDDTRYIAKNFDKKKVNKIWDKYSNEE
;
A
#
# COMPACT_ATOMS: atom_id res chain seq x y z
N MET A 1 26.67 0.74 -8.90
CA MET A 1 25.49 1.30 -8.20
C MET A 1 24.85 0.20 -7.39
N ILE A 2 24.65 0.40 -6.09
CA ILE A 2 24.10 -0.63 -5.21
C ILE A 2 22.60 -0.84 -5.55
N PRO A 3 22.15 -2.03 -5.96
CA PRO A 3 20.81 -2.24 -6.53
C PRO A 3 19.65 -1.89 -5.58
N HIS A 4 19.91 -1.88 -4.26
CA HIS A 4 18.93 -1.52 -3.23
C HIS A 4 18.66 -0.01 -3.10
N LEU A 5 19.45 0.86 -3.75
CA LEU A 5 19.28 2.31 -3.70
C LEU A 5 18.45 2.91 -4.84
N VAL A 6 18.07 2.11 -5.83
CA VAL A 6 17.36 2.58 -7.01
C VAL A 6 15.86 2.55 -6.77
N TYR A 7 15.19 3.68 -7.00
CA TYR A 7 13.73 3.74 -6.98
C TYR A 7 13.14 2.97 -8.16
N ARG A 8 12.28 1.99 -7.87
CA ARG A 8 11.54 1.21 -8.86
C ARG A 8 10.03 1.37 -8.64
N PRO A 9 9.18 1.24 -9.67
CA PRO A 9 7.73 1.17 -9.49
C PRO A 9 7.36 0.12 -8.44
N ILE A 10 6.35 0.39 -7.61
CA ILE A 10 5.95 -0.55 -6.54
C ILE A 10 5.65 -1.94 -7.11
N GLU A 11 4.95 -2.04 -8.24
CA GLU A 11 4.66 -3.31 -8.93
C GLU A 11 5.92 -4.15 -9.20
N LYS A 12 7.05 -3.51 -9.50
CA LYS A 12 8.34 -4.19 -9.73
C LYS A 12 9.04 -4.57 -8.44
N VAL A 13 8.79 -3.85 -7.35
CA VAL A 13 9.33 -4.18 -6.02
C VAL A 13 8.58 -5.36 -5.42
N THR A 14 7.27 -5.42 -5.61
CA THR A 14 6.39 -6.40 -4.98
C THR A 14 6.13 -7.61 -5.86
N GLY A 15 6.39 -7.51 -7.17
CA GLY A 15 6.01 -8.54 -8.14
C GLY A 15 4.50 -8.60 -8.38
N THR A 16 3.74 -7.60 -7.94
CA THR A 16 2.29 -7.53 -8.07
C THR A 16 1.91 -6.79 -9.34
N ASP A 17 1.10 -7.40 -10.18
CA ASP A 17 0.46 -6.77 -11.34
C ASP A 17 -0.85 -6.10 -10.92
N PHE A 18 -0.83 -4.77 -10.82
CA PHE A 18 -1.98 -3.99 -10.35
C PHE A 18 -3.21 -4.13 -11.23
N SER A 19 -3.05 -4.48 -12.51
CA SER A 19 -4.17 -4.73 -13.42
C SER A 19 -4.97 -6.01 -13.10
N LYS A 20 -4.39 -6.92 -12.30
CA LYS A 20 -5.00 -8.20 -11.90
C LYS A 20 -5.57 -8.20 -10.48
N VAL A 21 -5.56 -7.05 -9.80
CA VAL A 21 -6.11 -6.93 -8.45
C VAL A 21 -7.63 -7.05 -8.52
N ASP A 22 -8.20 -7.97 -7.74
CA ASP A 22 -9.64 -8.27 -7.73
C ASP A 22 -10.33 -7.95 -6.40
N LYS A 23 -9.54 -7.63 -5.37
CA LYS A 23 -10.03 -7.14 -4.08
C LYS A 23 -8.95 -6.32 -3.40
N VAL A 24 -9.37 -5.31 -2.65
CA VAL A 24 -8.51 -4.56 -1.74
C VAL A 24 -9.07 -4.64 -0.32
N THR A 25 -8.20 -4.72 0.67
CA THR A 25 -8.59 -4.52 2.06
C THR A 25 -7.76 -3.39 2.64
N LEU A 26 -8.41 -2.42 3.28
CA LEU A 26 -7.75 -1.35 4.02
C LEU A 26 -8.00 -1.57 5.50
N GLY A 27 -6.94 -1.58 6.30
CA GLY A 27 -7.00 -1.74 7.76
C GLY A 27 -6.46 -0.50 8.45
N ALA A 28 -7.19 0.04 9.41
CA ALA A 28 -6.78 1.20 10.20
C ALA A 28 -6.26 0.75 11.57
N GLY A 29 -4.95 0.89 11.80
CA GLY A 29 -4.35 0.53 13.08
C GLY A 29 -4.82 1.37 14.26
N TRP A 30 -5.43 2.54 14.03
CA TRP A 30 -5.82 3.48 15.11
C TRP A 30 -7.17 3.16 15.73
N ASN A 31 -8.06 2.50 14.99
CA ASN A 31 -9.40 2.13 15.47
C ASN A 31 -9.72 0.65 15.25
N GLY A 32 -8.80 -0.13 14.68
CA GLY A 32 -8.98 -1.55 14.40
C GLY A 32 -9.97 -1.87 13.28
N GLN A 33 -10.55 -0.86 12.62
CA GLN A 33 -11.52 -1.07 11.56
C GLN A 33 -10.84 -1.59 10.29
N THR A 34 -11.60 -2.36 9.52
CA THR A 34 -11.17 -2.90 8.24
C THR A 34 -12.29 -2.75 7.22
N ILE A 35 -11.98 -2.22 6.05
CA ILE A 35 -12.90 -2.10 4.92
C ILE A 35 -12.46 -3.01 3.78
N LYS A 36 -13.42 -3.63 3.11
CA LYS A 36 -13.18 -4.51 1.95
C LYS A 36 -13.75 -3.83 0.72
N LEU A 37 -12.91 -3.63 -0.29
CA LEU A 37 -13.29 -3.08 -1.58
C LEU A 37 -13.31 -4.22 -2.60
N GLU A 38 -14.51 -4.56 -3.06
CA GLU A 38 -14.76 -5.61 -4.07
C GLU A 38 -15.38 -5.02 -5.35
N ASP A 39 -15.89 -3.78 -5.30
CA ASP A 39 -16.33 -3.04 -6.47
C ASP A 39 -15.15 -2.62 -7.36
N LYS A 40 -15.31 -2.77 -8.69
CA LYS A 40 -14.25 -2.49 -9.66
C LYS A 40 -13.78 -1.04 -9.64
N ASN A 41 -14.67 -0.08 -9.42
CA ASN A 41 -14.30 1.33 -9.38
C ASN A 41 -13.55 1.65 -8.09
N ALA A 42 -14.01 1.12 -6.96
CA ALA A 42 -13.34 1.28 -5.67
C ALA A 42 -11.93 0.64 -5.67
N ILE A 43 -11.79 -0.56 -6.22
CA ILE A 43 -10.50 -1.23 -6.42
C ILE A 43 -9.58 -0.35 -7.30
N LYS A 44 -10.09 0.11 -8.44
CA LYS A 44 -9.31 0.93 -9.38
C LYS A 44 -8.84 2.23 -8.72
N GLU A 45 -9.71 2.92 -8.00
CA GLU A 45 -9.38 4.16 -7.29
C GLU A 45 -8.26 3.93 -6.27
N CYS A 46 -8.32 2.82 -5.53
CA CYS A 46 -7.29 2.46 -4.57
C CYS A 46 -5.95 2.14 -5.25
N VAL A 47 -5.96 1.30 -6.27
CA VAL A 47 -4.76 0.89 -7.00
C VAL A 47 -4.10 2.09 -7.72
N ASP A 48 -4.89 3.00 -8.30
CA ASP A 48 -4.41 4.21 -8.97
C ASP A 48 -3.67 5.16 -8.01
N ALA A 49 -3.94 5.10 -6.71
CA ALA A 49 -3.18 5.86 -5.70
C ALA A 49 -1.69 5.47 -5.65
N PHE A 50 -1.34 4.29 -6.18
CA PHE A 50 0.01 3.73 -6.17
C PHE A 50 0.69 3.72 -7.56
N LYS A 51 -0.03 4.04 -8.65
CA LYS A 51 0.48 3.82 -10.02
C LYS A 51 1.82 4.52 -10.30
N ASP A 52 1.99 5.73 -9.78
CA ASP A 52 3.17 6.58 -10.00
C ASP A 52 4.19 6.45 -8.86
N ALA A 53 3.83 5.71 -7.80
CA ALA A 53 4.66 5.54 -6.63
C ALA A 53 5.85 4.63 -6.95
N LYS A 54 7.01 5.05 -6.47
CA LYS A 54 8.26 4.29 -6.58
C LYS A 54 8.82 4.02 -5.20
N ALA A 55 9.42 2.87 -5.01
CA ALA A 55 10.04 2.46 -3.77
C ALA A 55 11.49 2.05 -3.98
N ARG A 56 12.34 2.33 -2.99
CA ARG A 56 13.70 1.76 -2.88
C ARG A 56 13.86 1.13 -1.51
N LYS A 57 14.69 0.10 -1.39
CA LYS A 57 14.95 -0.53 -0.10
C LYS A 57 15.68 0.48 0.81
N SER A 58 15.28 0.54 2.07
CA SER A 58 15.98 1.35 3.08
C SER A 58 17.27 0.63 3.52
N PHE A 59 18.30 1.38 3.91
CA PHE A 59 19.44 0.78 4.63
C PHE A 59 19.08 0.51 6.10
N ASP A 60 18.32 1.42 6.70
CA ASP A 60 17.75 1.23 8.02
C ASP A 60 16.57 0.26 7.92
N GLN A 61 16.74 -0.94 8.47
CA GLN A 61 15.74 -2.01 8.54
C GLN A 61 15.21 -2.23 9.95
N ARG A 62 15.38 -1.25 10.86
CA ARG A 62 14.75 -1.32 12.18
C ARG A 62 13.23 -1.43 12.03
N LYS A 63 12.62 -2.27 12.86
CA LYS A 63 11.16 -2.41 12.93
C LYS A 63 10.54 -1.05 13.22
N LEU A 64 9.52 -0.70 12.45
CA LEU A 64 8.71 0.47 12.72
C LEU A 64 7.61 0.07 13.69
N THR A 65 7.54 0.78 14.81
CA THR A 65 6.40 0.75 15.71
C THR A 65 5.55 1.98 15.42
N GLY A 66 4.29 1.80 15.08
CA GLY A 66 3.42 2.91 14.76
C GLY A 66 2.03 2.47 14.36
N ILE A 67 1.11 3.41 14.44
CA ILE A 67 -0.28 3.24 14.03
C ILE A 67 -0.41 3.82 12.62
N GLY A 68 -0.79 2.99 11.65
CA GLY A 68 -0.86 3.36 10.23
C GLY A 68 -2.06 2.72 9.52
N LEU A 69 -2.17 3.02 8.23
CA LEU A 69 -3.13 2.35 7.36
C LEU A 69 -2.42 1.20 6.62
N CYS A 70 -2.94 -0.01 6.77
CA CYS A 70 -2.49 -1.20 6.09
C CYS A 70 -3.29 -1.39 4.79
N VAL A 71 -2.63 -1.69 3.69
CA VAL A 71 -3.28 -2.00 2.41
C VAL A 71 -2.93 -3.43 2.01
N PHE A 72 -3.95 -4.23 1.74
CA PHE A 72 -3.82 -5.60 1.24
C PHE A 72 -4.39 -5.66 -0.17
N LEU A 73 -3.57 -6.08 -1.14
CA LEU A 73 -4.02 -6.32 -2.52
C LEU A 73 -4.18 -7.82 -2.75
N TYR A 74 -5.29 -8.22 -3.35
CA TYR A 74 -5.58 -9.61 -3.66
C TYR A 74 -5.62 -9.84 -5.16
N GLN A 75 -5.12 -11.00 -5.58
CA GLN A 75 -5.22 -11.49 -6.95
C GLN A 75 -5.68 -12.95 -6.92
N LYS A 76 -6.74 -13.27 -7.67
CA LYS A 76 -7.37 -14.59 -7.68
C LYS A 76 -7.71 -15.08 -6.26
N GLY A 77 -8.19 -14.16 -5.42
CA GLY A 77 -8.52 -14.43 -4.02
C GLY A 77 -7.34 -14.66 -3.07
N ARG A 78 -6.08 -14.57 -3.54
CA ARG A 78 -4.87 -14.72 -2.71
C ARG A 78 -4.27 -13.36 -2.40
N ASN A 79 -3.74 -13.20 -1.19
CA ASN A 79 -3.00 -11.99 -0.81
C ASN A 79 -1.72 -11.92 -1.65
N ALA A 80 -1.61 -10.86 -2.46
CA ALA A 80 -0.50 -10.64 -3.38
C ALA A 80 0.46 -9.56 -2.89
N LEU A 81 0.05 -8.74 -1.90
CA LEU A 81 0.85 -7.66 -1.34
C LEU A 81 0.22 -7.11 -0.06
N VAL A 82 1.05 -6.93 0.97
CA VAL A 82 0.73 -6.12 2.16
C VAL A 82 1.68 -4.95 2.22
N PHE A 83 1.16 -3.73 2.41
CA PHE A 83 2.01 -2.65 2.87
C PHE A 83 1.36 -1.68 3.84
N ASP A 84 2.18 -1.23 4.79
CA ASP A 84 1.84 -0.19 5.73
C ASP A 84 2.18 1.17 5.17
N VAL A 85 1.23 2.09 5.27
CA VAL A 85 1.40 3.50 4.92
C VAL A 85 1.58 4.31 6.20
N SER A 86 2.82 4.61 6.56
CA SER A 86 3.13 5.52 7.68
C SER A 86 3.31 6.97 7.20
N ASP A 87 3.22 7.94 8.13
CA ASP A 87 3.72 9.28 7.85
C ASP A 87 5.19 9.21 7.42
N GLY A 88 5.54 9.94 6.36
CA GLY A 88 6.94 10.07 5.94
C GLY A 88 7.41 9.17 4.80
N LYS A 89 6.52 8.71 3.92
CA LYS A 89 6.87 7.99 2.67
C LYS A 89 7.52 6.62 2.93
N VAL A 90 7.20 5.95 4.02
CA VAL A 90 7.76 4.62 4.31
C VAL A 90 6.71 3.57 3.99
N LEU A 91 7.12 2.52 3.27
CA LEU A 91 6.32 1.33 3.00
C LEU A 91 7.01 0.15 3.66
N MET A 92 6.29 -0.61 4.47
CA MET A 92 6.72 -1.94 4.89
C MET A 92 6.16 -2.94 3.88
N ILE A 93 7.00 -3.77 3.26
CA ILE A 93 6.57 -4.84 2.36
C ILE A 93 7.26 -6.10 2.87
N ASP A 94 6.50 -7.09 3.34
CA ASP A 94 7.02 -8.36 3.90
C ASP A 94 8.17 -8.15 4.91
N ASP A 95 7.91 -7.37 5.97
CA ASP A 95 8.88 -6.96 7.01
C ASP A 95 10.10 -6.17 6.51
N THR A 96 10.19 -5.88 5.21
CA THR A 96 11.26 -5.08 4.62
C THR A 96 10.84 -3.63 4.51
N ARG A 97 11.68 -2.72 5.02
CA ARG A 97 11.44 -1.28 4.94
C ARG A 97 11.87 -0.72 3.60
N TYR A 98 10.95 0.01 2.96
CA TYR A 98 11.16 0.77 1.74
C TYR A 98 10.89 2.26 1.93
N ILE A 99 11.65 3.09 1.23
CA ILE A 99 11.38 4.53 1.11
C ILE A 99 10.67 4.76 -0.22
N ALA A 100 9.47 5.31 -0.16
CA ALA A 100 8.63 5.66 -1.28
C ALA A 100 8.89 7.09 -1.78
N LYS A 101 8.61 7.32 -3.05
CA LYS A 101 8.58 8.64 -3.72
C LYS A 101 7.36 8.69 -4.63
N ASN A 102 6.85 9.90 -4.88
CA ASN A 102 5.65 10.16 -5.67
C ASN A 102 4.38 9.46 -5.13
N PHE A 103 4.42 9.03 -3.88
CA PHE A 103 3.28 8.48 -3.18
C PHE A 103 2.54 9.61 -2.45
N ASP A 104 1.23 9.66 -2.60
CA ASP A 104 0.35 10.64 -1.95
C ASP A 104 -0.54 9.95 -0.92
N LYS A 105 -0.11 10.00 0.35
CA LYS A 105 -0.87 9.46 1.49
C LYS A 105 -2.27 10.07 1.57
N LYS A 106 -2.46 11.33 1.18
CA LYS A 106 -3.78 11.99 1.26
C LYS A 106 -4.79 11.32 0.33
N LYS A 107 -4.36 10.74 -0.79
CA LYS A 107 -5.26 9.96 -1.67
C LYS A 107 -5.79 8.73 -0.96
N VAL A 108 -4.90 7.97 -0.30
CA VAL A 108 -5.29 6.75 0.41
C VAL A 108 -6.16 7.06 1.62
N ASN A 109 -5.87 8.13 2.37
CA ASN A 109 -6.74 8.58 3.45
C ASN A 109 -8.13 8.98 2.95
N LYS A 110 -8.23 9.68 1.81
CA LYS A 110 -9.54 10.02 1.22
C LYS A 110 -10.34 8.78 0.81
N ILE A 111 -9.67 7.75 0.31
CA ILE A 111 -10.31 6.46 0.00
C ILE A 111 -10.81 5.82 1.30
N TRP A 112 -10.01 5.81 2.36
CA TRP A 112 -10.46 5.36 3.68
C TRP A 112 -11.71 6.12 4.14
N ASP A 113 -11.65 7.45 4.21
CA ASP A 113 -12.74 8.29 4.70
C ASP A 113 -14.03 8.10 3.87
N LYS A 114 -13.90 7.84 2.57
CA LYS A 114 -15.02 7.60 1.66
C LYS A 114 -15.71 6.27 1.97
N TYR A 115 -14.95 5.19 2.09
CA TYR A 115 -15.49 3.83 2.19
C TYR A 115 -15.63 3.32 3.63
N SER A 116 -15.11 4.02 4.63
CA SER A 116 -15.28 3.67 6.05
C SER A 116 -16.61 4.13 6.64
N ASN A 117 -17.34 4.99 5.94
CA ASN A 117 -18.63 5.55 6.38
C ASN A 117 -19.83 5.00 5.58
N GLU A 118 -19.58 4.09 4.64
CA GLU A 118 -20.63 3.34 3.94
C GLU A 118 -21.02 2.13 4.81
N GLU A 119 -21.79 2.38 5.87
CA GLU A 119 -22.56 1.36 6.62
C GLU A 119 -23.97 1.19 6.07
#